data_AF-A0A379UPS9-F1
#
_entry.id   AF-A0A379UPS9-F1
#
_cell.length_a   1.000
_cell.length_b   1.000
_cell.length_c   1.000
_cell.angle_alpha   90.00
_cell.angle_beta   90.00
_cell.angle_gamma   90.00
#
_symmetry.space_group_name_H-M   'P 1'
#
loop_
_entity.id
_entity.type
_entity.pdbx_description
1 polymer ?
#
loop_
_entity_poly.entity_id
_entity_poly.type
_entity_poly.pdbx_seq_one_letter_code
_entity_poly.pdbx_strand_id
1 'polypeptide(L)'
;MYRAEGGKGAEPLLKMSWNYKQPDEPHSEEVAKENNGYALEDLYDANGTLLARKGQLLSSFALLRDDGTTSSSCWIYTGSWTEQGNQMSRRDNADPSGLGNTLGWAWAWPLNRRVLYNRASATRRVNRGIQNGC
;
A
#
# COMPACT_ATOMS: atom_id res chain seq x y z
N MET A 1 4.92 -5.14 -36.14
CA MET A 1 4.34 -6.43 -35.72
C MET A 1 2.89 -6.23 -35.25
N TYR A 2 2.52 -6.29 -33.97
CA TYR A 2 1.10 -6.39 -33.57
C TYR A 2 0.14 -5.28 -34.03
N ARG A 3 0.58 -4.01 -34.13
CA ARG A 3 -0.27 -2.92 -34.66
C ARG A 3 -0.51 -3.03 -36.17
N ALA A 4 0.44 -3.60 -36.91
CA ALA A 4 0.39 -3.66 -38.37
C ALA A 4 -0.16 -5.00 -38.87
N GLU A 5 0.14 -6.09 -38.17
CA GLU A 5 -0.13 -7.47 -38.63
C GLU A 5 -1.30 -8.11 -37.87
N GLY A 6 -1.77 -7.50 -36.79
CA GLY A 6 -2.80 -8.07 -35.93
C GLY A 6 -2.33 -9.35 -35.22
N GLY A 7 -3.28 -10.20 -34.85
CA GLY A 7 -3.03 -11.47 -34.16
C GLY A 7 -4.02 -11.74 -33.02
N LYS A 8 -4.16 -13.00 -32.62
CA LYS A 8 -4.95 -13.36 -31.43
C LYS A 8 -4.36 -12.67 -30.20
N GLY A 9 -5.18 -11.90 -29.47
CA GLY A 9 -4.75 -11.17 -28.28
C GLY A 9 -4.08 -9.82 -28.55
N ALA A 10 -4.07 -9.31 -29.78
CA ALA A 10 -3.50 -8.00 -30.09
C ALA A 10 -4.24 -6.86 -29.38
N GLU A 11 -5.58 -6.90 -29.30
CA GLU A 11 -6.39 -5.87 -28.64
C GLU A 11 -6.04 -5.67 -27.15
N PRO A 12 -6.05 -6.70 -26.28
CA PRO A 12 -5.69 -6.52 -24.88
C PRO A 12 -4.23 -6.10 -24.69
N LEU A 13 -3.31 -6.62 -25.52
CA LEU A 13 -1.90 -6.20 -25.49
C LEU A 13 -1.75 -4.71 -25.79
N LEU A 14 -2.47 -4.20 -26.80
CA LEU A 14 -2.44 -2.79 -27.19
C LEU A 14 -3.19 -1.86 -26.22
N LYS A 15 -4.08 -2.41 -25.38
CA LYS A 15 -4.80 -1.68 -24.33
C LYS A 15 -4.05 -1.64 -22.98
N MET A 16 -3.02 -2.46 -22.80
CA MET A 16 -2.21 -2.44 -21.57
C MET A 16 -1.50 -1.09 -21.41
N SER A 17 -1.58 -0.51 -20.22
CA SER A 17 -0.91 0.75 -19.92
C SER A 17 0.61 0.56 -19.83
N TRP A 18 1.35 1.46 -20.46
CA TRP A 18 2.81 1.55 -20.37
C TRP A 18 3.23 3.02 -20.20
N ASN A 19 2.78 3.62 -19.10
CA ASN A 19 2.77 5.07 -18.89
C ASN A 19 4.00 5.53 -18.08
N TYR A 20 5.19 5.25 -18.59
CA TYR A 20 6.45 5.66 -17.98
C TYR A 20 7.02 6.90 -18.67
N LYS A 21 7.72 7.76 -17.94
CA LYS A 21 8.35 8.98 -18.50
C LYS A 21 9.25 8.66 -19.69
N GLN A 22 10.00 7.57 -19.59
CA GLN A 22 10.78 7.00 -20.67
C GLN A 22 10.26 5.57 -20.91
N PRO A 23 9.41 5.36 -21.94
CA PRO A 23 8.81 4.04 -22.20
C PRO A 23 9.82 2.91 -22.36
N ASP A 24 11.00 3.20 -22.92
CA ASP A 24 12.05 2.20 -23.12
C ASP A 24 12.91 1.96 -21.86
N GLU A 25 12.81 2.84 -20.85
CA GLU A 25 13.55 2.77 -19.59
C GLU A 25 12.64 3.05 -18.37
N PRO A 26 11.66 2.16 -18.06
CA PRO A 26 10.81 2.34 -16.89
C PRO A 26 11.62 2.41 -15.59
N HIS A 27 11.46 3.49 -14.82
CA HIS A 27 12.17 3.60 -13.55
C HIS A 27 11.49 2.79 -12.45
N SER A 28 12.29 2.18 -11.58
CA SER A 28 11.78 1.37 -10.46
C SER A 28 10.86 2.15 -9.53
N GLU A 29 11.06 3.46 -9.37
CA GLU A 29 10.18 4.31 -8.56
C GLU A 29 8.77 4.46 -9.17
N GLU A 30 8.66 4.52 -10.49
CA GLU A 30 7.38 4.64 -11.18
C GLU A 30 6.55 3.38 -10.94
N VAL A 31 7.16 2.21 -11.17
CA VAL A 31 6.52 0.90 -10.93
C VAL A 31 6.20 0.68 -9.45
N ALA A 32 7.10 1.09 -8.55
CA ALA A 32 6.85 0.98 -7.10
C ALA A 32 5.65 1.84 -6.66
N LYS A 33 5.50 3.04 -7.24
CA LYS A 33 4.36 3.91 -6.99
C LYS A 33 3.06 3.38 -7.61
N GLU A 34 3.11 2.76 -8.79
CA GLU A 34 1.96 2.05 -9.39
C GLU A 34 1.50 0.88 -8.50
N ASN A 35 2.45 0.11 -7.95
CA ASN A 35 2.17 -0.95 -6.97
C ASN A 35 1.52 -0.40 -5.70
N ASN A 36 2.03 0.71 -5.16
CA ASN A 36 1.41 1.37 -4.02
C ASN A 36 -0.03 1.80 -4.33
N GLY A 37 -0.21 2.55 -5.41
CA GLY A 37 -1.50 3.03 -5.87
C GLY A 37 -1.73 4.53 -5.66
N TYR A 38 -2.70 5.04 -6.41
CA TYR A 38 -3.05 6.46 -6.52
C TYR A 38 -4.56 6.69 -6.33
N ALA A 39 -4.90 7.88 -5.83
CA ALA A 39 -6.23 8.45 -5.95
C ALA A 39 -6.40 9.03 -7.37
N LEU A 40 -7.39 8.54 -8.12
CA LEU A 40 -7.70 9.05 -9.46
C LEU A 40 -8.69 10.22 -9.43
N GLU A 41 -9.39 10.41 -8.32
CA GLU A 41 -10.24 11.55 -7.99
C GLU A 41 -10.04 11.95 -6.51
N ASP A 42 -10.61 13.08 -6.10
CA ASP A 42 -10.63 13.46 -4.68
C ASP A 42 -11.49 12.44 -3.89
N LEU A 43 -10.90 11.84 -2.86
CA LEU A 43 -11.54 10.82 -2.03
C LEU A 43 -12.01 11.41 -0.72
N TYR A 44 -13.27 11.17 -0.36
CA TYR A 44 -13.88 11.61 0.90
C TYR A 44 -14.35 10.44 1.75
N ASP A 45 -14.34 10.58 3.08
CA ASP A 45 -15.00 9.64 3.98
C ASP A 45 -16.52 9.84 4.01
N ALA A 46 -17.24 9.01 4.77
CA ALA A 46 -18.69 9.11 4.92
C ALA A 46 -19.16 10.41 5.59
N ASN A 47 -18.27 11.14 6.26
CA ASN A 47 -18.55 12.41 6.93
C ASN A 47 -18.19 13.62 6.06
N GLY A 48 -17.67 13.41 4.85
CA GLY A 48 -17.23 14.48 3.95
C GLY A 48 -15.80 14.98 4.21
N THR A 49 -15.00 14.28 5.01
CA THR A 49 -13.58 14.60 5.22
C THR A 49 -12.75 14.14 4.03
N LEU A 50 -11.91 15.03 3.49
CA LEU A 50 -10.98 14.68 2.42
C LEU A 50 -9.90 13.69 2.93
N LEU A 51 -9.82 12.53 2.30
CA LEU A 51 -8.88 11.44 2.60
C LEU A 51 -7.61 11.49 1.73
N ALA A 52 -7.77 11.76 0.44
CA ALA A 52 -6.69 11.90 -0.53
C ALA A 52 -7.15 12.78 -1.69
N ARG A 53 -6.25 13.58 -2.26
CA ARG A 53 -6.52 14.38 -3.47
C ARG A 53 -6.22 13.58 -4.72
N LYS A 54 -6.88 13.93 -5.82
CA LYS A 54 -6.58 13.44 -7.16
C LYS A 54 -5.07 13.54 -7.45
N GLY A 55 -4.50 12.43 -7.90
CA GLY A 55 -3.08 12.29 -8.24
C GLY A 55 -2.15 11.93 -7.07
N GLN A 56 -2.64 11.90 -5.83
CA GLN A 56 -1.82 11.54 -4.66
C GLN A 56 -1.66 10.03 -4.52
N LEU A 57 -0.52 9.62 -3.95
CA LEU A 57 -0.27 8.24 -3.53
C LEU A 57 -1.12 7.87 -2.32
N LEU A 58 -1.73 6.70 -2.37
CA LEU A 58 -2.57 6.19 -1.28
C LEU A 58 -1.70 5.75 -0.10
N SER A 59 -2.16 6.07 1.11
CA SER A 59 -1.46 5.73 2.36
C SER A 59 -1.86 4.38 2.95
N SER A 60 -2.99 3.83 2.53
CA SER A 60 -3.55 2.57 3.03
C SER A 60 -4.48 1.95 1.98
N PHE A 61 -4.47 0.62 1.87
CA PHE A 61 -5.42 -0.09 1.01
C PHE A 61 -6.88 0.07 1.46
N ALA A 62 -7.12 0.54 2.70
CA ALA A 62 -8.47 0.88 3.16
C ALA A 62 -9.10 2.05 2.39
N LEU A 63 -8.30 2.79 1.60
CA LEU A 63 -8.76 3.87 0.74
C LEU A 63 -9.14 3.39 -0.67
N LEU A 64 -8.80 2.15 -1.05
CA LEU A 64 -9.15 1.61 -2.36
C LEU A 64 -10.66 1.45 -2.51
N ARG A 65 -11.16 1.70 -3.72
CA ARG A 65 -12.58 1.68 -4.10
C ARG A 65 -12.80 0.84 -5.34
N ASP A 66 -14.01 0.33 -5.49
CA ASP A 66 -14.47 -0.50 -6.62
C ASP A 66 -15.18 0.32 -7.72
N ASP A 67 -15.29 1.64 -7.54
CA ASP A 67 -15.95 2.58 -8.47
C ASP A 67 -15.01 3.17 -9.55
N GLY A 68 -13.75 2.73 -9.59
CA GLY A 68 -12.73 3.21 -10.51
C GLY A 68 -12.07 4.54 -10.11
N THR A 69 -12.35 5.09 -8.93
CA THR A 69 -11.71 6.33 -8.44
C THR A 69 -10.34 6.12 -7.80
N THR A 70 -9.86 4.87 -7.74
CA THR A 70 -8.54 4.51 -7.23
C THR A 70 -7.85 3.49 -8.12
N SER A 71 -6.52 3.50 -8.14
CA SER A 71 -5.70 2.49 -8.81
C SER A 71 -4.65 1.90 -7.86
N SER A 72 -4.33 0.63 -8.04
CA SER A 72 -3.18 -0.05 -7.44
C SER A 72 -2.94 -1.36 -8.20
N SER A 73 -1.72 -1.61 -8.66
CA SER A 73 -1.38 -2.92 -9.25
C SER A 73 -1.11 -4.00 -8.20
N CYS A 74 -0.91 -3.64 -6.93
CA CYS A 74 -0.72 -4.58 -5.83
C CYS A 74 -1.28 -4.03 -4.51
N TRP A 75 -2.55 -4.31 -4.22
CA TRP A 75 -3.26 -3.71 -3.07
C TRP A 75 -2.59 -3.94 -1.71
N ILE A 76 -1.94 -5.10 -1.49
CA ILE A 76 -1.26 -5.38 -0.22
C ILE A 76 -0.05 -4.47 0.03
N TYR A 77 0.46 -3.81 -1.02
CA TYR A 77 1.61 -2.89 -0.96
C TYR A 77 1.21 -1.43 -0.82
N THR A 78 -0.09 -1.09 -0.83
CA THR A 78 -0.54 0.28 -0.55
C THR A 78 -0.11 0.70 0.87
N GLY A 79 0.68 1.77 0.94
CA GLY A 79 1.38 2.24 2.13
C GLY A 79 2.92 2.10 2.06
N SER A 80 3.45 1.41 1.05
CA SER A 80 4.90 1.21 0.85
C SER A 80 5.62 2.45 0.30
N TRP A 81 4.94 3.25 -0.53
CA TRP A 81 5.43 4.54 -1.02
C TRP A 81 4.29 5.55 -1.03
N THR A 82 4.30 6.49 -0.10
CA THR A 82 3.20 7.44 0.10
C THR A 82 3.64 8.87 -0.20
N GLU A 83 2.74 9.83 0.01
CA GLU A 83 3.10 11.26 -0.01
C GLU A 83 4.19 11.62 1.04
N GLN A 84 4.40 10.77 2.06
CA GLN A 84 5.50 10.93 3.01
C GLN A 84 6.84 10.36 2.50
N GLY A 85 6.87 9.83 1.27
CA GLY A 85 8.05 9.26 0.62
C GLY A 85 8.08 7.73 0.61
N ASN A 86 9.24 7.21 0.20
CA ASN A 86 9.49 5.77 0.10
C ASN A 86 9.69 5.16 1.49
N GLN A 87 8.72 4.36 1.95
CA GLN A 87 8.80 3.73 3.27
C GLN A 87 9.73 2.51 3.26
N MET A 88 9.94 1.88 2.10
CA MET A 88 10.84 0.74 1.94
C MET A 88 12.31 1.13 2.14
N SER A 89 12.66 2.41 1.97
CA SER A 89 14.01 2.93 2.18
C SER A 89 14.30 3.41 3.60
N ARG A 90 13.36 3.31 4.55
CA ARG A 90 13.60 3.72 5.94
C ARG A 90 14.69 2.86 6.60
N ARG A 91 15.49 3.48 7.47
CA ARG A 91 16.67 2.86 8.12
C ARG A 91 16.71 3.03 9.65
N ASP A 92 15.56 3.24 10.28
CA ASP A 92 15.47 3.35 11.74
C ASP A 92 15.37 1.96 12.37
N ASN A 93 16.39 1.57 13.14
CA ASN A 93 16.48 0.26 13.78
C ASN A 93 16.02 0.28 15.25
N ALA A 94 15.31 1.31 15.69
CA ALA A 94 14.79 1.38 17.05
C ALA A 94 13.88 0.18 17.38
N ASP A 95 14.13 -0.45 18.53
CA ASP A 95 13.29 -1.48 19.14
C ASP A 95 12.99 -1.11 20.60
N PRO A 96 12.01 -0.23 20.84
CA PRO A 96 11.65 0.18 22.20
C PRO A 96 11.04 -0.95 23.04
N SER A 97 10.61 -2.05 22.40
CA SER A 97 9.98 -3.19 23.09
C SER A 97 10.98 -4.24 23.59
N GLY A 98 12.18 -4.30 22.99
CA GLY A 98 13.15 -5.36 23.21
C GLY A 98 12.78 -6.71 22.59
N LEU A 99 11.70 -6.78 21.79
CA LEU A 99 11.20 -8.02 21.17
C LEU A 99 11.72 -8.23 19.74
N GLY A 100 12.64 -7.39 19.27
CA GLY A 100 13.17 -7.40 17.91
C GLY A 100 12.24 -6.77 16.87
N ASN A 101 11.30 -5.92 17.29
CA ASN A 101 10.27 -5.36 16.40
C ASN A 101 10.62 -3.94 15.91
N THR A 102 11.44 -3.85 14.86
CA THR A 102 11.97 -2.59 14.33
C THR A 102 11.06 -1.94 13.27
N LEU A 103 9.95 -1.34 13.72
CA LEU A 103 8.91 -0.76 12.84
C LEU A 103 9.40 0.36 11.91
N GLY A 104 10.48 1.05 12.30
CA GLY A 104 11.12 2.11 11.52
C GLY A 104 12.05 1.62 10.41
N TRP A 105 12.33 0.31 10.32
CA TRP A 105 13.24 -0.24 9.33
C TRP A 105 12.46 -0.82 8.15
N ALA A 106 12.69 -0.29 6.96
CA ALA A 106 11.92 -0.59 5.75
C ALA A 106 10.40 -0.53 6.00
N TRP A 107 9.63 -1.29 5.21
CA TRP A 107 8.19 -1.42 5.34
C TRP A 107 7.78 -2.86 5.06
N ALA A 108 6.89 -3.41 5.90
CA ALA A 108 6.36 -4.76 5.73
C ALA A 108 4.90 -4.74 5.28
N TRP A 109 4.49 -5.68 4.43
CA TRP A 109 3.08 -5.88 4.13
C TRP A 109 2.45 -6.85 5.16
N PRO A 110 1.15 -6.71 5.50
CA PRO A 110 0.26 -5.59 5.18
C PRO A 110 0.34 -4.46 6.23
N LEU A 111 0.30 -3.19 5.80
CA LEU A 111 0.28 -1.99 6.67
C LEU A 111 1.35 -2.00 7.79
N ASN A 112 2.58 -2.39 7.46
CA ASN A 112 3.73 -2.48 8.37
C ASN A 112 3.56 -3.43 9.58
N ARG A 113 2.61 -4.37 9.52
CA ARG A 113 2.44 -5.41 10.56
C ARG A 113 3.55 -6.45 10.45
N ARG A 114 4.43 -6.53 11.45
CA ARG A 114 5.57 -7.48 11.47
C ARG A 114 5.20 -8.89 11.93
N VAL A 115 4.15 -9.02 12.73
CA VAL A 115 3.61 -10.29 13.21
C VAL A 115 2.15 -10.37 12.78
N LEU A 116 1.84 -11.32 11.89
CA LEU A 116 0.48 -11.58 11.46
C LEU A 116 -0.31 -12.24 12.60
N TYR A 117 -1.64 -12.04 12.58
CA TYR A 117 -2.55 -12.63 13.57
C TYR A 117 -2.25 -12.24 15.02
N ASN A 118 -1.60 -11.09 15.25
CA ASN A 118 -1.19 -10.63 16.58
C ASN A 118 -2.35 -10.50 17.59
N ARG A 119 -3.60 -10.37 17.17
CA ARG A 119 -4.75 -10.43 18.09
C ARG A 119 -4.77 -11.75 18.88
N ALA A 120 -4.27 -12.85 18.32
CA ALA A 120 -4.18 -14.14 19.01
C ALA A 120 -3.12 -14.17 20.13
N SER A 121 -2.27 -13.14 20.26
CA SER A 121 -1.34 -13.02 21.40
C SER A 121 -2.03 -12.59 22.70
N ALA A 122 -3.31 -12.22 22.66
CA ALA A 122 -4.10 -11.84 23.81
C ALA A 122 -5.31 -12.76 23.99
N THR A 123 -5.68 -13.06 25.24
CA THR A 123 -6.90 -13.83 25.51
C THR A 123 -8.17 -13.05 25.15
N ARG A 124 -9.33 -13.70 25.21
CA ARG A 124 -10.62 -13.03 24.96
C ARG A 124 -10.91 -11.95 26.01
N ARG A 125 -10.46 -12.14 27.26
CA ARG A 125 -10.57 -11.14 28.31
C ARG A 125 -9.36 -10.22 28.25
N VAL A 126 -9.60 -8.91 28.10
CA VAL A 126 -8.59 -7.93 28.47
C VAL A 126 -8.28 -8.19 29.94
N ASN A 127 -7.02 -8.45 30.26
CA ASN A 127 -6.60 -8.75 31.63
C ASN A 127 -6.84 -7.47 32.47
N ARG A 128 -8.05 -7.32 33.02
CA ARG A 128 -8.31 -6.37 34.11
C ARG A 128 -7.49 -6.91 35.27
N GLY A 129 -6.48 -6.16 35.67
CA GLY A 129 -5.47 -6.59 36.64
C GLY A 129 -6.08 -7.26 37.86
N ILE A 130 -5.40 -8.31 38.31
CA ILE A 130 -5.14 -8.64 39.71
C ILE A 130 -6.19 -8.09 40.69
N GLN A 131 -7.27 -8.83 40.87
CA GLN A 131 -7.94 -8.91 42.18
C GLN A 131 -8.01 -10.39 42.51
N ASN A 132 -7.01 -10.86 43.26
CA ASN A 132 -7.06 -12.03 44.13
C ASN A 132 -5.75 -12.02 44.94
N GLY A 133 -5.67 -11.08 45.88
CA GLY A 133 -4.93 -11.31 47.13
C GLY A 133 -5.93 -11.84 48.15
N CYS A 134 -5.49 -12.81 48.96
CA CYS A 134 -6.17 -13.31 50.15
C CYS A 134 -6.82 -12.20 51.00
#